data_AF-K9LM10-F1
#
_entry.id   AF-K9LM10-F1
#
_cell.length_a   1.000
_cell.length_b   1.000
_cell.length_c   1.000
_cell.angle_alpha   90.00
_cell.angle_beta   90.00
_cell.angle_gamma   90.00
#
_symmetry.space_group_name_H-M   'P 1'
#
loop_
_entity.id
_entity.type
_entity.pdbx_description
1 polymer ?
#
loop_
_entity_poly.entity_id
_entity_poly.type
_entity_poly.pdbx_seq_one_letter_code
_entity_poly.pdbx_strand_id
1 'polypeptide(L)'
;TGMIIFSGSPEGVMDEFHNPYAYNLYRLDTQGGKIIQRITGHVLSGIEFPHLNTTIDQITYNLSSNFDPWLTADGNILFSSVQANGSRAGGEGRVMICVDNWDGAYPRPIYGNCDGEIGGTSGRSQAKITFGDRKIVYVESPYMNWGVSQLAAVSWDAPFNKTYEKLTGKDGGVYRSPYPLPDDRML
;
A
#
# COMPACT_ATOMS: atom_id res chain seq x y z
N THR A 1 14.95 2.05 -18.35
CA THR A 1 14.75 3.12 -17.35
C THR A 1 13.27 3.24 -17.08
N GLY A 2 12.84 3.39 -15.83
CA GLY A 2 11.43 3.39 -15.46
C GLY A 2 11.11 4.43 -14.38
N MET A 3 9.84 4.54 -14.03
CA MET A 3 9.40 5.33 -12.88
C MET A 3 9.72 4.57 -11.58
N ILE A 4 9.83 5.29 -10.46
CA ILE A 4 9.87 4.70 -9.11
C ILE A 4 8.64 5.17 -8.34
N ILE A 5 7.92 4.25 -7.72
CA ILE A 5 6.82 4.58 -6.79
C ILE A 5 7.31 4.33 -5.37
N PHE A 6 7.16 5.31 -4.50
CA PHE A 6 7.62 5.22 -3.11
C PHE A 6 6.64 5.93 -2.17
N SER A 7 6.72 5.60 -0.88
CA SER A 7 5.99 6.29 0.20
C SER A 7 6.93 7.26 0.89
N GLY A 8 6.45 8.47 1.19
CA GLY A 8 7.20 9.52 1.89
C GLY A 8 6.29 10.43 2.71
N SER A 9 6.83 11.00 3.78
CA SER A 9 6.15 11.98 4.63
C SER A 9 7.00 13.27 4.67
N PRO A 10 6.37 14.46 4.67
CA PRO A 10 7.07 15.67 5.06
C PRO A 10 7.39 15.67 6.57
N GLU A 11 8.27 16.57 6.99
CA GLU A 11 8.57 16.83 8.42
C GLU A 11 7.57 17.84 9.01
N GLY A 12 7.39 17.84 10.33
CA GLY A 12 6.56 18.82 11.04
C GLY A 12 5.05 18.71 10.80
N VAL A 13 4.59 17.56 10.29
CA VAL A 13 3.17 17.24 10.08
C VAL A 13 2.68 16.23 11.12
N MET A 14 1.37 16.18 11.34
CA MET A 14 0.71 15.15 12.13
C MET A 14 -0.39 14.46 11.32
N ASP A 15 -0.54 13.15 11.49
CA ASP A 15 -1.69 12.40 10.97
C ASP A 15 -2.94 12.58 11.86
N GLU A 16 -4.04 11.92 11.49
CA GLU A 16 -5.31 11.96 12.22
C GLU A 16 -5.23 11.34 13.63
N PHE A 17 -4.17 10.55 13.91
CA PHE A 17 -3.87 10.00 15.22
C PHE A 17 -2.83 10.82 16.00
N HIS A 18 -2.43 12.00 15.49
CA HIS A 18 -1.41 12.88 16.07
C HIS A 18 -0.01 12.27 16.12
N ASN A 19 0.27 11.24 15.32
CA ASN A 19 1.64 10.79 15.11
C ASN A 19 2.40 11.84 14.31
N PRO A 20 3.71 12.05 14.55
CA PRO A 20 4.49 13.10 13.89
C PRO A 20 4.94 12.71 12.46
N TYR A 21 4.05 12.11 11.68
CA TYR A 21 4.26 11.71 10.29
C TYR A 21 2.91 11.52 9.58
N ALA A 22 2.86 11.81 8.28
CA ALA A 22 1.70 11.57 7.42
C ALA A 22 2.18 11.14 6.03
N TYR A 23 2.33 9.82 5.84
CA TYR A 23 2.89 9.26 4.61
C TYR A 23 1.92 9.34 3.44
N ASN A 24 2.43 9.63 2.25
CA ASN A 24 1.72 9.55 0.99
C ASN A 24 2.60 8.93 -0.09
N LEU A 25 1.97 8.47 -1.18
CA LEU A 25 2.69 7.91 -2.32
C LEU A 25 3.11 9.00 -3.31
N TYR A 26 4.30 8.82 -3.86
CA TYR A 26 4.90 9.67 -4.87
C TYR A 26 5.34 8.82 -6.07
N ARG A 27 5.22 9.41 -7.26
CA ARG A 27 5.86 8.91 -8.48
C ARG A 27 7.12 9.71 -8.77
N LEU A 28 8.19 9.03 -9.17
CA LEU A 28 9.49 9.63 -9.45
C LEU A 28 9.93 9.32 -10.87
N ASP A 29 10.21 10.35 -11.65
CA ASP A 29 10.87 10.24 -12.95
C ASP A 29 12.39 10.16 -12.75
N THR A 30 12.98 9.05 -13.18
CA THR A 30 14.41 8.76 -13.00
C THR A 30 15.32 9.43 -14.02
N GLN A 31 14.76 10.20 -14.96
CA GLN A 31 15.46 10.88 -16.05
C GLN A 31 15.19 12.39 -16.06
N GLY A 32 14.98 12.98 -14.88
CA GLY A 32 14.78 14.42 -14.72
C GLY A 32 13.54 14.93 -15.46
N GLY A 33 12.43 14.17 -15.41
CA GLY A 33 11.16 14.52 -16.04
C GLY A 33 11.01 14.06 -17.50
N LYS A 34 12.04 13.45 -18.10
CA LYS A 34 12.03 13.07 -19.53
C LYS A 34 11.24 11.80 -19.83
N ILE A 35 11.04 10.90 -18.87
CA ILE A 35 10.14 9.75 -19.07
C ILE A 35 8.71 10.26 -19.20
N ILE A 36 8.31 11.19 -18.34
CA ILE A 36 6.99 11.82 -18.43
C ILE A 36 6.88 12.65 -19.70
N GLN A 37 7.91 13.41 -20.08
CA GLN A 37 7.92 14.12 -21.37
C GLN A 37 7.73 13.17 -22.56
N ARG A 38 8.30 11.97 -22.51
CA ARG A 38 8.10 10.95 -23.53
C ARG A 38 6.65 10.44 -23.58
N ILE A 39 5.96 10.36 -22.44
CA ILE A 39 4.59 9.84 -22.34
C ILE A 39 3.55 10.93 -22.65
N THR A 40 3.74 12.14 -22.12
CA THR A 40 2.74 13.21 -22.11
C THR A 40 3.06 14.37 -23.06
N GLY A 41 4.32 14.47 -23.51
CA GLY A 41 4.81 15.63 -24.28
C GLY A 41 5.37 16.77 -23.42
N HIS A 42 5.29 16.69 -22.09
CA HIS A 42 5.83 17.70 -21.17
C HIS A 42 6.56 17.06 -19.99
N VAL A 43 7.59 17.72 -19.46
CA VAL A 43 8.30 17.24 -18.26
C VAL A 43 7.35 17.11 -17.07
N LEU A 44 7.66 16.16 -16.17
CA LEU A 44 6.91 15.98 -14.92
C LEU A 44 6.89 17.29 -14.13
N SER A 45 5.71 17.72 -13.71
CA SER A 45 5.55 18.83 -12.76
C SER A 45 5.52 18.29 -11.34
N GLY A 46 6.19 18.97 -10.41
CA GLY A 46 6.27 18.58 -9.00
C GLY A 46 7.52 19.16 -8.33
N ILE A 47 8.10 18.45 -7.37
CA ILE A 47 9.39 18.83 -6.76
C ILE A 47 10.52 18.29 -7.64
N GLU A 48 11.32 19.19 -8.20
CA GLU A 48 12.49 18.82 -9.00
C GLU A 48 13.73 18.67 -8.12
N PHE A 49 14.56 17.67 -8.43
CA PHE A 49 15.89 17.48 -7.86
C PHE A 49 16.95 17.53 -8.98
N PRO A 50 17.30 18.73 -9.49
CA PRO A 50 18.19 18.85 -10.66
C PRO A 50 19.56 18.21 -10.45
N HIS A 51 20.12 18.33 -9.23
CA HIS A 51 21.41 17.77 -8.85
C HIS A 51 21.42 16.22 -8.81
N LEU A 52 20.26 15.58 -8.73
CA LEU A 52 20.09 14.13 -8.81
C LEU A 52 19.54 13.67 -10.17
N ASN A 53 19.19 14.60 -11.07
CA ASN A 53 18.50 14.33 -12.33
C ASN A 53 17.20 13.52 -12.13
N THR A 54 16.39 13.91 -11.14
CA THR A 54 15.10 13.29 -10.84
C THR A 54 14.01 14.34 -10.57
N THR A 55 12.75 13.96 -10.75
CA THR A 55 11.58 14.78 -10.42
C THR A 55 10.54 13.91 -9.73
N ILE A 56 9.91 14.40 -8.65
CA ILE A 56 8.84 13.70 -7.94
C ILE A 56 7.52 14.43 -8.04
N ASP A 57 6.43 13.68 -8.04
CA ASP A 57 5.06 14.17 -8.02
C ASP A 57 4.24 13.33 -7.03
N GLN A 58 3.40 14.01 -6.24
CA GLN A 58 2.59 13.37 -5.20
C GLN A 58 1.33 12.80 -5.85
N ILE A 59 1.04 11.52 -5.63
CA ILE A 59 -0.09 10.83 -6.30
C ILE A 59 -1.22 10.47 -5.34
N THR A 60 -0.96 10.40 -4.03
CA THR A 60 -2.03 10.25 -3.03
C THR A 60 -2.02 11.41 -2.05
N TYR A 61 -3.21 11.79 -1.58
CA TYR A 61 -3.42 12.97 -0.72
C TYR A 61 -4.23 12.62 0.54
N ASN A 62 -4.04 11.42 1.06
CA ASN A 62 -4.67 11.03 2.33
C ASN A 62 -4.04 11.84 3.47
N LEU A 63 -4.86 12.21 4.47
CA LEU A 63 -4.38 12.91 5.68
C LEU A 63 -3.66 11.94 6.63
N SER A 64 -4.05 10.67 6.60
CA SER A 64 -3.33 9.59 7.24
C SER A 64 -2.41 8.85 6.26
N SER A 65 -1.63 7.92 6.80
CA SER A 65 -0.55 7.28 6.08
C SER A 65 -1.01 6.30 4.97
N ASN A 66 -0.45 6.46 3.78
CA ASN A 66 -0.45 5.48 2.69
C ASN A 66 0.97 4.93 2.50
N PHE A 67 1.12 3.60 2.54
CA PHE A 67 2.42 2.95 2.64
C PHE A 67 2.46 1.55 1.98
N ASP A 68 3.66 0.99 1.87
CA ASP A 68 3.96 -0.31 1.23
C ASP A 68 3.43 -0.45 -0.21
N PRO A 69 3.84 0.42 -1.16
CA PRO A 69 3.45 0.27 -2.56
C PRO A 69 4.06 -1.00 -3.19
N TRP A 70 3.25 -1.68 -3.99
CA TRP A 70 3.58 -2.90 -4.72
C TRP A 70 2.86 -2.95 -6.08
N LEU A 71 3.21 -3.92 -6.92
CA LEU A 71 2.64 -4.07 -8.26
C LEU A 71 1.44 -5.02 -8.23
N THR A 72 0.36 -4.64 -8.89
CA THR A 72 -0.73 -5.56 -9.23
C THR A 72 -0.44 -6.29 -10.55
N ALA A 73 -1.12 -7.41 -10.78
CA ALA A 73 -1.02 -8.15 -12.04
C ALA A 73 -1.53 -7.36 -13.25
N ASP A 74 -2.39 -6.36 -13.04
CA ASP A 74 -3.00 -5.51 -14.08
C ASP A 74 -2.30 -4.14 -14.24
N GLY A 75 -1.14 -3.92 -13.60
CA GLY A 75 -0.31 -2.72 -13.81
C GLY A 75 -0.68 -1.50 -12.97
N ASN A 76 -1.48 -1.68 -11.92
CA ASN A 76 -1.79 -0.68 -10.90
C ASN A 76 -0.84 -0.82 -9.68
N ILE A 77 -0.98 0.09 -8.72
CA ILE A 77 -0.22 0.11 -7.48
C ILE A 77 -1.10 -0.41 -6.35
N LEU A 78 -0.70 -1.54 -5.76
CA LEU A 78 -1.27 -2.11 -4.53
C LEU A 78 -0.58 -1.48 -3.32
N PHE A 79 -1.32 -1.05 -2.30
CA PHE A 79 -0.72 -0.50 -1.09
C PHE A 79 -1.67 -0.59 0.11
N SER A 80 -1.16 -0.21 1.28
CA SER A 80 -1.94 -0.13 2.52
C SER A 80 -2.30 1.33 2.82
N SER A 81 -3.55 1.57 3.20
CA SER A 81 -4.07 2.91 3.46
C SER A 81 -4.78 2.97 4.81
N VAL A 82 -4.38 3.94 5.65
CA VAL A 82 -5.02 4.22 6.93
C VAL A 82 -6.24 5.11 6.71
N GLN A 83 -7.40 4.66 7.18
CA GLN A 83 -8.69 5.35 7.07
C GLN A 83 -9.16 5.74 8.47
N ALA A 84 -8.72 6.90 8.96
CA ALA A 84 -8.90 7.36 10.35
C ALA A 84 -9.82 8.58 10.50
N ASN A 85 -10.52 8.98 9.43
CA ASN A 85 -11.34 10.18 9.43
C ASN A 85 -12.47 10.16 10.48
N GLY A 86 -12.39 11.11 11.41
CA GLY A 86 -13.41 11.38 12.42
C GLY A 86 -13.67 10.19 13.34
N SER A 87 -14.95 9.84 13.52
CA SER A 87 -15.38 8.72 14.38
C SER A 87 -15.56 7.39 13.62
N ARG A 88 -15.02 7.29 12.40
CA ARG A 88 -15.16 6.10 11.54
C ARG A 88 -14.69 4.83 12.26
N ALA A 89 -15.40 3.73 12.01
CA ALA A 89 -15.08 2.40 12.56
C ALA A 89 -14.96 2.39 14.10
N GLY A 90 -15.91 3.04 14.79
CA GLY A 90 -15.93 3.10 16.25
C GLY A 90 -14.92 4.10 16.84
N GLY A 91 -14.41 5.03 16.03
CA GLY A 91 -13.39 6.00 16.43
C GLY A 91 -11.95 5.47 16.36
N GLU A 92 -11.76 4.21 15.97
CA GLU A 92 -10.43 3.58 15.88
C GLU A 92 -9.86 3.62 14.46
N GLY A 93 -10.69 3.87 13.44
CA GLY A 93 -10.28 3.76 12.04
C GLY A 93 -9.96 2.32 11.61
N ARG A 94 -9.45 2.14 10.38
CA ARG A 94 -8.97 0.85 9.87
C ARG A 94 -7.78 1.03 8.92
N VAL A 95 -6.98 -0.02 8.77
CA VAL A 95 -5.95 -0.12 7.72
C VAL A 95 -6.45 -1.07 6.64
N MET A 96 -6.71 -0.53 5.46
CA MET A 96 -7.20 -1.29 4.32
C MET A 96 -6.08 -1.61 3.33
N ILE A 97 -6.26 -2.69 2.58
CA ILE A 97 -5.52 -2.94 1.35
C ILE A 97 -6.33 -2.34 0.21
N CYS A 98 -5.68 -1.56 -0.65
CA CYS A 98 -6.32 -0.87 -1.77
C CYS A 98 -5.38 -0.80 -2.97
N VAL A 99 -5.92 -0.36 -4.10
CA VAL A 99 -5.15 -0.08 -5.30
C VAL A 99 -5.47 1.29 -5.86
N ASP A 100 -4.52 1.84 -6.60
CA ASP A 100 -4.69 3.07 -7.37
C ASP A 100 -3.83 2.99 -8.65
N ASN A 101 -4.12 3.82 -9.63
CA ASN A 101 -3.24 4.02 -10.76
C ASN A 101 -1.91 4.65 -10.29
N TRP A 102 -0.85 4.49 -11.09
CA TRP A 102 0.48 5.03 -10.79
C TRP A 102 0.56 6.56 -10.80
N ASP A 103 -0.48 7.24 -11.28
CA ASP A 103 -0.69 8.68 -11.27
C ASP A 103 -1.74 9.15 -10.26
N GLY A 104 -2.34 8.24 -9.48
CA GLY A 104 -3.33 8.58 -8.46
C GLY A 104 -4.75 8.83 -8.99
N ALA A 105 -5.03 8.44 -10.24
CA ALA A 105 -6.27 8.81 -10.90
C ALA A 105 -7.52 8.04 -10.42
N TYR A 106 -7.38 6.84 -9.87
CA TYR A 106 -8.52 5.98 -9.52
C TYR A 106 -8.26 5.10 -8.28
N PRO A 107 -8.21 5.71 -7.08
CA PRO A 107 -8.09 4.97 -5.84
C PRO A 107 -9.36 4.16 -5.58
N ARG A 108 -9.20 2.86 -5.34
CA ARG A 108 -10.31 1.95 -5.04
C ARG A 108 -9.95 0.92 -3.96
N PRO A 109 -10.87 0.61 -3.03
CA PRO A 109 -10.63 -0.36 -1.98
C PRO A 109 -10.53 -1.78 -2.57
N ILE A 110 -9.75 -2.64 -1.89
CA ILE A 110 -9.69 -4.08 -2.17
C ILE A 110 -10.29 -4.86 -0.99
N TYR A 111 -9.76 -4.68 0.23
CA TYR A 111 -10.24 -5.42 1.40
C TYR A 111 -9.85 -4.75 2.73
N GLY A 112 -10.68 -4.88 3.75
CA GLY A 112 -10.39 -4.52 5.14
C GLY A 112 -10.94 -3.16 5.62
N ASN A 113 -11.74 -2.45 4.81
CA ASN A 113 -12.28 -1.14 5.15
C ASN A 113 -13.78 -1.14 5.48
N CYS A 114 -14.52 -2.17 5.08
CA CYS A 114 -15.98 -2.18 5.10
C CYS A 114 -16.54 -3.03 6.25
N ASP A 115 -17.74 -2.71 6.70
CA ASP A 115 -18.39 -3.47 7.76
C ASP A 115 -18.70 -4.90 7.33
N GLY A 116 -18.48 -5.85 8.25
CA GLY A 116 -18.60 -7.27 7.97
C GLY A 116 -17.33 -7.93 7.39
N GLU A 117 -16.30 -7.17 7.01
CA GLU A 117 -15.01 -7.74 6.59
C GLU A 117 -14.17 -8.21 7.78
N ILE A 118 -13.32 -9.23 7.53
CA ILE A 118 -12.55 -9.90 8.58
C ILE A 118 -11.31 -9.06 8.98
N GLY A 119 -10.96 -9.13 10.26
CA GLY A 119 -9.72 -8.57 10.83
C GLY A 119 -9.90 -7.27 11.61
N GLY A 120 -11.07 -6.62 11.56
CA GLY A 120 -11.35 -5.44 12.40
C GLY A 120 -10.26 -4.36 12.30
N THR A 121 -9.73 -3.95 13.45
CA THR A 121 -8.69 -2.92 13.61
C THR A 121 -7.25 -3.43 13.48
N SER A 122 -7.06 -4.69 13.10
CA SER A 122 -5.73 -5.22 12.77
C SER A 122 -5.04 -4.38 11.70
N GLY A 123 -3.72 -4.20 11.87
CA GLY A 123 -2.89 -3.61 10.84
C GLY A 123 -2.76 -4.58 9.67
N ARG A 124 -2.80 -4.04 8.45
CA ARG A 124 -2.60 -4.80 7.20
C ARG A 124 -1.45 -4.13 6.47
N SER A 125 -0.33 -4.83 6.32
CA SER A 125 0.90 -4.26 5.75
C SER A 125 1.64 -5.25 4.87
N GLN A 126 2.62 -4.76 4.10
CA GLN A 126 3.55 -5.56 3.31
C GLN A 126 2.85 -6.51 2.31
N ALA A 127 1.72 -6.08 1.77
CA ALA A 127 0.90 -6.87 0.86
C ALA A 127 1.65 -7.15 -0.45
N LYS A 128 1.64 -8.42 -0.88
CA LYS A 128 2.14 -8.89 -2.17
C LYS A 128 1.17 -9.89 -2.78
N ILE A 129 1.31 -10.15 -4.07
CA ILE A 129 0.44 -11.09 -4.80
C ILE A 129 1.24 -12.32 -5.22
N THR A 130 0.74 -13.52 -4.91
CA THR A 130 1.29 -14.79 -5.41
C THR A 130 1.03 -14.94 -6.91
N PHE A 131 1.88 -15.71 -7.61
CA PHE A 131 1.79 -15.86 -9.05
C PHE A 131 0.81 -16.96 -9.47
N GLY A 132 0.94 -18.19 -8.92
CA GLY A 132 0.12 -19.33 -9.32
C GLY A 132 -1.36 -19.19 -8.95
N ASP A 133 -1.67 -18.99 -7.67
CA ASP A 133 -3.05 -18.95 -7.16
C ASP A 133 -3.62 -17.54 -6.98
N ARG A 134 -2.85 -16.50 -7.34
CA ARG A 134 -3.25 -15.08 -7.36
C ARG A 134 -3.92 -14.64 -6.07
N LYS A 135 -3.22 -14.82 -4.96
CA LYS A 135 -3.63 -14.39 -3.63
C LYS A 135 -2.84 -13.16 -3.20
N ILE A 136 -3.54 -12.18 -2.65
CA ILE A 136 -2.93 -11.10 -1.88
C ILE A 136 -2.56 -11.68 -0.53
N VAL A 137 -1.26 -11.86 -0.29
CA VAL A 137 -0.68 -12.26 0.99
C VAL A 137 -0.18 -11.01 1.70
N TYR A 138 -0.55 -10.83 2.97
CA TYR A 138 -0.20 -9.66 3.75
C TYR A 138 0.07 -10.02 5.21
N VAL A 139 0.79 -9.13 5.90
CA VAL A 139 0.98 -9.20 7.35
C VAL A 139 -0.26 -8.64 8.04
N GLU A 140 -0.94 -9.47 8.82
CA GLU A 140 -2.09 -9.11 9.66
C GLU A 140 -1.61 -8.97 11.11
N SER A 141 -1.44 -7.73 11.57
CA SER A 141 -0.93 -7.42 12.91
C SER A 141 -2.05 -7.18 13.91
N PRO A 142 -1.91 -7.64 15.17
CA PRO A 142 -2.94 -7.45 16.20
C PRO A 142 -3.11 -5.98 16.61
N TYR A 143 -2.09 -5.15 16.38
CA TYR A 143 -2.12 -3.72 16.64
C TYR A 143 -1.94 -2.95 15.33
N MET A 144 -2.74 -1.91 15.13
CA MET A 144 -2.80 -1.14 13.88
C MET A 144 -1.43 -0.63 13.40
N ASN A 145 -0.55 -0.28 14.32
CA ASN A 145 0.76 0.32 14.05
C ASN A 145 1.93 -0.69 14.04
N TRP A 146 1.66 -2.00 14.11
CA TRP A 146 2.70 -3.02 14.06
C TRP A 146 2.93 -3.54 12.63
N GLY A 147 4.20 -3.65 12.24
CA GLY A 147 4.64 -4.21 10.95
C GLY A 147 5.04 -5.69 11.00
N VAL A 148 4.62 -6.43 12.02
CA VAL A 148 4.91 -7.86 12.23
C VAL A 148 3.68 -8.54 12.83
N SER A 149 3.43 -9.82 12.52
CA SER A 149 2.64 -10.79 13.30
C SER A 149 2.26 -11.99 12.40
N GLN A 150 0.99 -12.22 12.07
CA GLN A 150 0.56 -13.37 11.32
C GLN A 150 0.45 -13.04 9.84
N LEU A 151 0.45 -14.07 9.00
CA LEU A 151 0.15 -13.95 7.58
C LEU A 151 -1.31 -14.31 7.33
N ALA A 152 -1.99 -13.47 6.58
CA ALA A 152 -3.33 -13.71 6.06
C ALA A 152 -3.33 -13.55 4.54
N ALA A 153 -4.34 -14.12 3.90
CA ALA A 153 -4.51 -13.99 2.46
C ALA A 153 -5.97 -13.84 2.06
N VAL A 154 -6.19 -13.18 0.93
CA VAL A 154 -7.46 -13.11 0.19
C VAL A 154 -7.16 -13.27 -1.30
N SER A 155 -8.12 -13.74 -2.09
CA SER A 155 -7.92 -13.83 -3.55
C SER A 155 -7.82 -12.43 -4.16
N TRP A 156 -6.85 -12.20 -5.05
CA TRP A 156 -6.77 -10.99 -5.87
C TRP A 156 -7.98 -10.87 -6.81
N ASP A 157 -8.41 -11.98 -7.41
CA ASP A 157 -9.50 -12.00 -8.38
C ASP A 157 -10.88 -11.78 -7.74
N ALA A 158 -11.03 -12.16 -6.47
CA ALA A 158 -12.29 -12.05 -5.73
C ALA A 158 -12.04 -11.72 -4.24
N PRO A 159 -11.64 -10.47 -3.91
CA PRO A 159 -11.18 -10.08 -2.57
C PRO A 159 -12.34 -9.92 -1.58
N PHE A 160 -12.96 -11.04 -1.20
CA PHE A 160 -14.11 -11.09 -0.30
C PHE A 160 -13.88 -12.07 0.85
N ASN A 161 -14.67 -11.96 1.92
CA ASN A 161 -14.62 -12.86 3.10
C ASN A 161 -14.57 -14.35 2.73
N LYS A 162 -15.28 -14.77 1.67
CA LYS A 162 -15.33 -16.17 1.23
C LYS A 162 -13.96 -16.73 0.81
N THR A 163 -13.00 -15.86 0.49
CA THR A 163 -11.65 -16.21 0.06
C THR A 163 -10.59 -15.90 1.11
N TYR A 164 -11.00 -15.35 2.26
CA TYR A 164 -10.09 -15.07 3.36
C TYR A 164 -9.57 -16.36 3.96
N GLU A 165 -8.26 -16.43 4.16
CA GLU A 165 -7.61 -17.51 4.89
C GLU A 165 -6.52 -16.96 5.80
N LYS A 166 -6.29 -17.66 6.90
CA LYS A 166 -5.20 -17.37 7.84
C LYS A 166 -4.09 -18.38 7.59
N LEU A 167 -2.94 -17.92 7.11
CA LEU A 167 -1.84 -18.76 6.65
C LEU A 167 -0.98 -19.29 7.81
N THR A 168 -0.81 -18.48 8.87
CA THR A 168 0.02 -18.81 10.04
C THR A 168 -0.75 -18.62 11.35
N GLY A 169 -0.10 -18.87 12.49
CA GLY A 169 -0.62 -18.53 13.83
C GLY A 169 -0.96 -19.70 14.74
N LYS A 170 -0.61 -20.93 14.34
CA LYS A 170 -0.76 -22.14 15.18
C LYS A 170 0.52 -22.52 15.94
N ASP A 171 1.65 -21.98 15.53
CA ASP A 171 2.99 -22.28 16.04
C ASP A 171 3.48 -21.27 17.09
N GLY A 172 2.73 -20.19 17.31
CA GLY A 172 3.14 -19.09 18.20
C GLY A 172 4.22 -18.18 17.62
N GLY A 173 4.58 -18.35 16.35
CA GLY A 173 5.62 -17.57 15.67
C GLY A 173 5.16 -16.16 15.27
N VAL A 174 6.14 -15.30 14.99
CA VAL A 174 5.94 -13.95 14.45
C VAL A 174 6.57 -13.87 13.06
N TYR A 175 5.76 -13.51 12.08
CA TYR A 175 6.07 -13.42 10.66
C TYR A 175 6.10 -11.96 10.22
N ARG A 176 6.89 -11.69 9.18
CA ARG A 176 7.01 -10.38 8.52
C ARG A 176 7.61 -10.55 7.12
N SER A 177 7.40 -9.55 6.28
CA SER A 177 8.02 -9.39 4.97
C SER A 177 7.82 -10.58 4.02
N PRO A 178 6.58 -11.10 3.84
CA PRO A 178 6.35 -12.21 2.92
C PRO A 178 6.76 -11.84 1.50
N TYR A 179 7.45 -12.74 0.80
CA TYR A 179 7.90 -12.53 -0.57
C TYR A 179 7.53 -13.72 -1.47
N PRO A 180 6.32 -13.72 -2.07
CA PRO A 180 5.93 -14.73 -3.04
C PRO A 180 6.86 -14.75 -4.25
N LEU A 181 7.21 -15.94 -4.71
CA LEU A 181 8.05 -16.18 -5.88
C LEU A 181 7.22 -16.71 -7.05
N PRO A 182 7.66 -16.48 -8.31
CA PRO A 182 6.98 -17.00 -9.49
C PRO A 182 6.90 -18.52 -9.60
N ASP A 183 7.70 -19.26 -8.81
CA ASP A 183 7.71 -20.72 -8.75
C ASP A 183 6.85 -21.28 -7.60
N ASP A 184 5.87 -20.49 -7.14
CA ASP A 184 4.91 -20.80 -6.07
C ASP A 184 5.52 -21.02 -4.67
N ARG A 185 6.81 -20.71 -4.50
CA ARG A 185 7.44 -20.62 -3.19
C ARG A 185 7.20 -19.24 -2.57
N MET A 186 7.48 -19.11 -1.28
CA MET A 186 7.46 -17.84 -0.57
C MET A 186 8.59 -17.80 0.45
N LEU A 187 9.26 -16.65 0.55
CA LEU A 187 10.22 -16.34 1.62
C LEU A 187 9.56 -15.50 2.71
#